data_AF-A0A9D5R407-F1
#
_entry.id   AF-A0A9D5R407-F1
#
_cell.length_a   1.000
_cell.length_b   1.000
_cell.length_c   1.000
_cell.angle_alpha   90.00
_cell.angle_beta   90.00
_cell.angle_gamma   90.00
#
_symmetry.space_group_name_H-M   'P 1'
#
loop_
_entity.id
_entity.type
_entity.pdbx_description
1 polymer ?
#
loop_
_entity_poly.entity_id
_entity_poly.type
_entity_poly.pdbx_seq_one_letter_code
_entity_poly.pdbx_strand_id
1 'polypeptide(L)'
;MKKIFLILIAVMMSCGALEASQLTSTQKKAKTEIFNALKKYGSNLTDSGDEEIEFQYNRARYKVAVHLLNPQTLYLAMSVTFNLNESYNSEVANLAAYYAASDKPVCSMAGYGGLFFSCEMYAKDAKPFIAVMPEMLQALSSSVDSFQGKYDELLKAYLPESSASVSSIANDDNTFIYPKFASNGDSRLFIEKVTLDPNYTILDMVSYNGREYQNCTLDRNSYIMVNRKKYELIKAEGITYSPTYTDYPNYQSGREVSLHFKLYFPPLPKGTYAFDFMESSNDGWQIKGIVLQHGESYAINSPQIETTYHFWECTGIELQNGQTILTKICRPKSNGLYMHSSHDEFIEDAETGRKYYLINSSIGFEGSPQTTHDTLPVTFYEVYPALPPSVKKINIHSGSQYFVEGLQIR
;
A
#
# COMPACT_ATOMS: atom_id res chain seq x y z
N MET A 1 -19.87 29.45 -23.04
CA MET A 1 -19.38 29.20 -24.41
C MET A 1 -18.98 27.74 -24.52
N LYS A 2 -19.68 26.96 -25.36
CA LYS A 2 -19.39 25.55 -25.63
C LYS A 2 -18.06 25.44 -26.37
N LYS A 3 -16.96 25.15 -25.68
CA LYS A 3 -15.73 24.68 -26.35
C LYS A 3 -15.90 23.18 -26.60
N ILE A 4 -16.33 22.91 -27.82
CA ILE A 4 -16.39 21.60 -28.46
C ILE A 4 -14.99 20.98 -28.38
N PHE A 5 -14.86 19.87 -27.64
CA PHE A 5 -13.65 19.04 -27.69
C PHE A 5 -13.59 18.41 -29.09
N LEU A 6 -12.72 18.97 -29.91
CA LEU A 6 -12.26 18.36 -31.16
C LEU A 6 -10.84 17.88 -30.87
N ILE A 7 -10.73 16.67 -30.29
CA ILE A 7 -9.45 15.96 -30.19
C ILE A 7 -9.57 14.71 -31.04
N LEU A 8 -9.18 14.89 -32.30
CA LEU A 8 -8.82 13.84 -33.22
C LEU A 8 -7.33 13.57 -33.02
N ILE A 9 -6.99 12.30 -32.76
CA ILE A 9 -5.77 11.54 -33.11
C ILE A 9 -5.43 10.61 -31.95
N ALA A 10 -5.57 9.31 -32.23
CA ALA A 10 -5.12 8.19 -31.42
C ALA A 10 -3.73 7.75 -31.88
N VAL A 11 -2.83 7.42 -30.95
CA VAL A 11 -1.71 6.51 -31.20
C VAL A 11 -1.58 5.56 -30.02
N MET A 12 -1.31 4.30 -30.35
CA MET A 12 -1.23 3.16 -29.47
C MET A 12 -0.12 3.32 -28.42
N MET A 13 -0.48 3.27 -27.14
CA MET A 13 0.45 2.77 -26.13
C MET A 13 0.47 1.25 -26.27
N SER A 14 1.50 0.73 -26.93
CA SER A 14 1.77 -0.70 -27.00
C SER A 14 2.31 -1.18 -25.65
N CYS A 15 1.41 -1.48 -24.71
CA CYS A 15 1.63 -2.64 -23.87
C CYS A 15 1.44 -3.83 -24.82
N GLY A 16 2.47 -4.66 -25.03
CA GLY A 16 2.56 -5.57 -26.17
C GLY A 16 1.24 -6.30 -26.47
N ALA A 17 0.62 -5.96 -27.61
CA ALA A 17 -0.58 -6.65 -28.07
C ALA A 17 -0.23 -8.14 -28.20
N LEU A 18 -0.92 -8.97 -27.43
CA LEU A 18 -0.77 -10.42 -27.49
C LEU A 18 -1.31 -10.90 -28.85
N GLU A 19 -0.53 -11.70 -29.58
CA GLU A 19 -0.96 -12.22 -30.87
C GLU A 19 -2.22 -13.09 -30.70
N ALA A 20 -3.20 -12.91 -31.60
CA ALA A 20 -4.45 -13.70 -31.74
C ALA A 20 -4.35 -15.22 -31.44
N SER A 21 -3.17 -15.83 -31.67
CA SER A 21 -2.88 -17.25 -31.40
C SER A 21 -2.88 -17.63 -29.92
N GLN A 22 -2.74 -16.68 -28.99
CA GLN A 22 -2.53 -16.94 -27.56
C GLN A 22 -3.82 -17.00 -26.74
N LEU A 23 -4.97 -16.60 -27.29
CA LEU A 23 -6.26 -16.67 -26.60
C LEU A 23 -6.78 -18.12 -26.50
N THR A 24 -7.25 -18.48 -25.30
CA THR A 24 -7.94 -19.76 -25.05
C THR A 24 -9.28 -19.83 -25.78
N SER A 25 -9.83 -21.04 -25.96
CA SER A 25 -11.15 -21.23 -26.57
C SER A 25 -12.27 -20.48 -25.84
N THR A 26 -12.20 -20.39 -24.51
CA THR A 26 -13.16 -19.64 -23.68
C THR A 26 -13.08 -18.14 -23.95
N GLN A 27 -11.87 -17.58 -24.06
CA GLN A 27 -11.66 -16.16 -24.36
C GLN A 27 -12.10 -15.80 -25.78
N LYS A 28 -11.79 -16.64 -26.77
CA LYS A 28 -12.26 -16.46 -28.16
C LYS A 28 -13.78 -16.45 -28.26
N LYS A 29 -14.43 -17.36 -27.52
CA LYS A 29 -15.90 -17.40 -27.41
C LYS A 29 -16.45 -16.12 -26.77
N ALA A 30 -15.90 -15.72 -25.62
CA ALA A 30 -16.32 -14.50 -24.92
C ALA A 30 -16.15 -13.25 -25.80
N LYS A 31 -15.01 -13.11 -26.48
CA LYS A 31 -14.75 -12.02 -27.43
C LYS A 31 -15.79 -11.95 -28.53
N THR A 32 -16.16 -13.08 -29.12
CA THR A 32 -17.19 -13.16 -30.16
C THR A 32 -18.58 -12.73 -29.64
N GLU A 33 -18.94 -13.17 -28.43
CA GLU A 33 -20.20 -12.79 -27.79
C GLU A 33 -20.26 -11.29 -27.49
N ILE A 34 -19.17 -10.73 -26.94
CA ILE A 34 -19.01 -9.30 -26.67
C ILE A 34 -19.07 -8.48 -27.96
N PHE A 35 -18.34 -8.87 -29.00
CA PHE A 35 -18.36 -8.20 -30.30
C PHE A 35 -19.77 -8.09 -30.87
N ASN A 36 -20.56 -9.16 -30.78
CA ASN A 36 -21.94 -9.16 -31.23
C ASN A 36 -22.86 -8.30 -30.35
N ALA A 37 -22.64 -8.26 -29.04
CA ALA A 37 -23.37 -7.37 -28.13
C ALA A 37 -23.08 -5.89 -28.41
N LEU A 38 -21.81 -5.53 -28.66
CA LEU A 38 -21.36 -4.17 -28.92
C LEU A 38 -22.03 -3.55 -30.16
N LYS A 39 -22.46 -4.36 -31.14
CA LYS A 39 -23.20 -3.88 -32.34
C LYS A 39 -24.48 -3.12 -32.00
N LYS A 40 -25.05 -3.33 -30.81
CA LYS A 40 -26.24 -2.62 -30.34
C LYS A 40 -25.94 -1.23 -29.78
N TYR A 41 -24.71 -0.99 -29.34
CA TYR A 41 -24.33 0.21 -28.60
C TYR A 41 -23.39 1.11 -29.41
N GLY A 42 -22.44 0.53 -30.13
CA GLY A 42 -21.37 1.23 -30.82
C GLY A 42 -21.49 1.25 -32.34
N SER A 43 -20.62 2.04 -32.96
CA SER A 43 -20.35 2.08 -34.40
C SER A 43 -18.85 1.87 -34.66
N ASN A 44 -18.44 1.68 -35.91
CA ASN A 44 -17.03 1.48 -36.28
C ASN A 44 -16.34 0.37 -35.47
N LEU A 45 -17.05 -0.73 -35.23
CA LEU A 45 -16.50 -1.88 -34.52
C LEU A 45 -15.40 -2.52 -35.37
N THR A 46 -14.23 -2.69 -34.78
CA THR A 46 -13.11 -3.41 -35.36
C THR A 46 -12.58 -4.42 -34.36
N ASP A 47 -12.30 -5.62 -34.86
CA ASP A 47 -11.64 -6.67 -34.10
C ASP A 47 -10.27 -6.86 -34.78
N SER A 48 -9.19 -6.54 -34.07
CA SER A 48 -7.83 -6.67 -34.62
C SER A 48 -7.38 -8.12 -34.79
N GLY A 49 -8.15 -9.08 -34.29
CA GLY A 49 -7.78 -10.48 -34.14
C GLY A 49 -7.14 -10.80 -32.79
N ASP A 50 -6.59 -9.81 -32.10
CA ASP A 50 -5.83 -9.97 -30.84
C ASP A 50 -6.75 -10.06 -29.61
N GLU A 51 -6.39 -9.50 -28.46
CA GLU A 51 -7.28 -9.48 -27.27
C GLU A 51 -8.31 -8.35 -27.28
N GLU A 52 -8.16 -7.36 -28.17
CA GLU A 52 -8.94 -6.12 -28.15
C GLU A 52 -10.03 -6.08 -29.23
N ILE A 53 -11.13 -5.40 -28.89
CA ILE A 53 -12.17 -4.92 -29.81
C ILE A 53 -12.22 -3.40 -29.65
N GLU A 54 -12.05 -2.66 -30.74
CA GLU A 54 -12.24 -1.20 -30.73
C GLU A 54 -13.62 -0.85 -31.28
N PHE A 55 -14.26 0.16 -30.71
CA PHE A 55 -15.54 0.67 -31.19
C PHE A 55 -15.72 2.14 -30.84
N GLN A 56 -16.66 2.80 -31.52
CA GLN A 56 -17.01 4.19 -31.24
C GLN A 56 -18.36 4.29 -30.54
N TYR A 57 -18.40 5.01 -29.43
CA TYR A 57 -19.60 5.31 -28.65
C TYR A 57 -19.54 6.78 -28.18
N ASN A 58 -20.65 7.52 -28.24
CA ASN A 58 -20.71 8.95 -27.89
C ASN A 58 -19.53 9.80 -28.42
N ARG A 59 -19.11 9.54 -29.68
CA ARG A 59 -17.99 10.18 -30.38
C ARG A 59 -16.57 9.86 -29.84
N ALA A 60 -16.44 9.15 -28.73
CA ALA A 60 -15.15 8.65 -28.23
C ALA A 60 -14.86 7.23 -28.73
N ARG A 61 -13.58 6.87 -28.80
CA ARG A 61 -13.12 5.51 -29.11
C ARG A 61 -12.93 4.74 -27.82
N TYR A 62 -13.59 3.60 -27.76
CA TYR A 62 -13.53 2.68 -26.64
C TYR A 62 -12.83 1.40 -27.07
N LYS A 63 -12.27 0.71 -26.09
CA LYS A 63 -11.68 -0.61 -26.23
C LYS A 63 -12.38 -1.58 -25.29
N VAL A 64 -12.61 -2.80 -25.75
CA VAL A 64 -12.89 -3.93 -24.86
C VAL A 64 -11.76 -4.94 -25.02
N ALA A 65 -11.15 -5.34 -23.91
CA ALA A 65 -10.08 -6.32 -23.90
C ALA A 65 -10.48 -7.58 -23.11
N VAL A 66 -10.03 -8.73 -23.60
CA VAL A 66 -10.17 -10.04 -22.94
C VAL A 66 -8.77 -10.53 -22.59
N HIS A 67 -8.25 -10.17 -21.41
CA HIS A 67 -6.81 -10.40 -21.14
C HIS A 67 -6.48 -11.82 -20.65
N LEU A 68 -5.19 -12.14 -20.72
CA LEU A 68 -4.58 -13.38 -20.23
C LEU A 68 -4.16 -13.37 -18.74
N LEU A 69 -4.36 -12.25 -18.03
CA LEU A 69 -3.84 -12.06 -16.66
C LEU A 69 -4.27 -13.17 -15.68
N ASN A 70 -5.43 -13.79 -15.89
CA ASN A 70 -5.84 -14.97 -15.15
C ASN A 70 -6.44 -16.03 -16.10
N PRO A 71 -5.73 -17.12 -16.43
CA PRO A 71 -6.24 -18.14 -17.33
C PRO A 71 -7.39 -18.98 -16.73
N GLN A 72 -7.65 -18.91 -15.41
CA GLN A 72 -8.70 -19.65 -14.74
C GLN A 72 -10.05 -18.90 -14.71
N THR A 73 -10.07 -17.59 -14.97
CA THR A 73 -11.27 -16.74 -14.95
C THR A 73 -11.12 -15.62 -15.98
N LEU A 74 -12.12 -15.36 -16.83
CA LEU A 74 -12.03 -14.30 -17.82
C LEU A 74 -11.88 -12.95 -17.13
N TYR A 75 -10.82 -12.22 -17.46
CA TYR A 75 -10.66 -10.83 -17.11
C TYR A 75 -11.05 -9.96 -18.30
N LEU A 76 -12.08 -9.14 -18.12
CA LEU A 76 -12.72 -8.33 -19.14
C LEU A 76 -12.62 -6.87 -18.73
N ALA A 77 -12.12 -6.03 -19.62
CA ALA A 77 -12.01 -4.59 -19.38
C ALA A 77 -12.68 -3.81 -20.51
N MET A 78 -13.47 -2.81 -20.17
CA MET A 78 -13.93 -1.78 -21.11
C MET A 78 -13.27 -0.46 -20.74
N SER A 79 -12.58 0.16 -21.69
CA SER A 79 -11.84 1.38 -21.43
C SER A 79 -12.01 2.43 -22.51
N VAL A 80 -11.70 3.66 -22.15
CA VAL A 80 -11.63 4.81 -23.02
C VAL A 80 -10.34 5.57 -22.72
N THR A 81 -9.63 5.98 -23.77
CA THR A 81 -8.30 6.60 -23.64
C THR A 81 -8.23 7.86 -24.49
N PHE A 82 -7.62 8.90 -23.94
CA PHE A 82 -7.42 10.19 -24.60
C PHE A 82 -5.98 10.64 -24.43
N ASN A 83 -5.48 11.39 -25.41
CA ASN A 83 -4.23 12.13 -25.23
C ASN A 83 -4.51 13.37 -24.41
N LEU A 84 -3.71 13.57 -23.37
CA LEU A 84 -3.65 14.83 -22.65
C LEU A 84 -2.66 15.75 -23.33
N ASN A 85 -3.04 17.02 -23.47
CA ASN A 85 -2.13 18.04 -23.96
C ASN A 85 -0.99 18.22 -22.94
N GLU A 86 0.25 18.39 -23.41
CA GLU A 86 1.44 18.67 -22.58
C GLU A 86 1.26 19.88 -21.66
N SER A 87 0.32 20.79 -21.97
CA SER A 87 -0.02 21.93 -21.13
C SER A 87 -0.82 21.59 -19.87
N TYR A 88 -1.30 20.35 -19.71
CA TYR A 88 -2.01 19.96 -18.50
C TYR A 88 -1.02 19.78 -17.35
N ASN A 89 -1.35 20.32 -16.18
CA ASN A 89 -0.65 19.95 -14.95
C ASN A 89 -1.01 18.49 -14.63
N SER A 90 -0.01 17.63 -14.55
CA SER A 90 -0.19 16.18 -14.37
C SER A 90 -0.89 15.82 -13.07
N GLU A 91 -0.61 16.54 -11.98
CA GLU A 91 -1.21 16.31 -10.65
C GLU A 91 -2.70 16.68 -10.70
N VAL A 92 -3.01 17.89 -11.18
CA VAL A 92 -4.39 18.35 -11.36
C VAL A 92 -5.16 17.43 -12.30
N ALA A 93 -4.52 16.94 -13.37
CA ALA A 93 -5.13 15.99 -14.30
C ALA A 93 -5.45 14.65 -13.63
N ASN A 94 -4.57 14.13 -12.76
CA ASN A 94 -4.80 12.86 -12.09
C ASN A 94 -5.93 12.97 -11.05
N LEU A 95 -5.93 14.03 -10.24
CA LEU A 95 -7.04 14.34 -9.32
C LEU A 95 -8.36 14.55 -10.08
N ALA A 96 -8.34 15.27 -11.20
CA ALA A 96 -9.52 15.48 -12.03
C ALA A 96 -10.08 14.18 -12.59
N ALA A 97 -9.21 13.25 -13.02
CA ALA A 97 -9.61 11.93 -13.47
C ALA A 97 -10.28 11.15 -12.32
N TYR A 98 -9.67 11.14 -11.14
CA TYR A 98 -10.24 10.51 -9.95
C TYR A 98 -11.62 11.05 -9.60
N TYR A 99 -11.78 12.38 -9.50
CA TYR A 99 -13.07 12.98 -9.14
C TYR A 99 -14.13 12.84 -10.24
N ALA A 100 -13.72 12.76 -11.51
CA ALA A 100 -14.64 12.49 -12.60
C ALA A 100 -15.19 11.05 -12.54
N ALA A 101 -14.36 10.09 -12.10
CA ALA A 101 -14.73 8.70 -11.87
C ALA A 101 -15.45 8.46 -10.54
N SER A 102 -15.29 9.35 -9.55
CA SER A 102 -15.88 9.23 -8.22
C SER A 102 -17.38 8.87 -8.25
N ASP A 103 -17.79 8.05 -7.28
CA ASP A 103 -19.10 7.40 -7.14
C ASP A 103 -19.46 6.36 -8.23
N LYS A 104 -18.53 6.00 -9.12
CA LYS A 104 -18.73 5.00 -10.18
C LYS A 104 -17.72 3.86 -10.05
N PRO A 105 -18.04 2.65 -10.54
CA PRO A 105 -17.09 1.54 -10.61
C PRO A 105 -16.13 1.72 -11.79
N VAL A 106 -15.36 2.81 -11.79
CA VAL A 106 -14.44 3.22 -12.85
C VAL A 106 -13.05 3.42 -12.27
N CYS A 107 -12.07 2.67 -12.77
CA CYS A 107 -10.66 2.95 -12.57
C CYS A 107 -10.27 4.15 -13.46
N SER A 108 -9.42 5.03 -12.94
CA SER A 108 -9.00 6.23 -13.68
C SER A 108 -7.52 6.52 -13.46
N MET A 109 -6.86 7.07 -14.48
CA MET A 109 -5.46 7.47 -14.42
C MET A 109 -5.21 8.61 -15.41
N ALA A 110 -4.46 9.63 -15.01
CA ALA A 110 -3.89 10.61 -15.92
C ALA A 110 -2.36 10.68 -15.72
N GLY A 111 -1.59 10.45 -16.78
CA GLY A 111 -0.14 10.40 -16.72
C GLY A 111 0.49 10.06 -18.07
N TYR A 112 1.78 10.36 -18.24
CA TYR A 112 2.56 10.07 -19.47
C TYR A 112 1.91 10.59 -20.77
N GLY A 113 1.21 11.72 -20.71
CA GLY A 113 0.51 12.30 -21.87
C GLY A 113 -0.83 11.63 -22.21
N GLY A 114 -1.35 10.75 -21.35
CA GLY A 114 -2.62 10.04 -21.55
C GLY A 114 -3.60 10.17 -20.37
N LEU A 115 -4.90 10.12 -20.68
CA LEU A 115 -6.02 9.98 -19.75
C LEU A 115 -6.71 8.66 -20.02
N PHE A 116 -6.97 7.89 -18.98
CA PHE A 116 -7.53 6.56 -19.05
C PHE A 116 -8.68 6.40 -18.05
N PHE A 117 -9.81 5.86 -18.53
CA PHE A 117 -10.89 5.36 -17.68
C PHE A 117 -11.23 3.92 -18.07
N SER A 118 -11.45 3.05 -17.09
CA SER A 118 -11.74 1.63 -17.31
C SER A 118 -12.75 1.07 -16.33
N CYS A 119 -13.62 0.18 -16.81
CA CYS A 119 -14.43 -0.71 -16.00
C CYS A 119 -13.93 -2.14 -16.19
N GLU A 120 -13.69 -2.84 -15.09
CA GLU A 120 -13.06 -4.15 -15.09
C GLU A 120 -13.96 -5.19 -14.43
N MET A 121 -13.96 -6.42 -14.94
CA MET A 121 -14.75 -7.52 -14.41
C MET A 121 -14.02 -8.85 -14.56
N TYR A 122 -14.08 -9.66 -13.50
CA TYR A 122 -13.76 -11.08 -13.55
C TYR A 122 -15.03 -11.89 -13.71
N ALA A 123 -15.10 -12.74 -14.74
CA ALA A 123 -16.28 -13.55 -15.03
C ALA A 123 -15.92 -14.94 -15.56
N LYS A 124 -16.86 -15.90 -15.47
CA LYS A 124 -16.69 -17.25 -16.03
C LYS A 124 -16.99 -17.32 -17.53
N ASP A 125 -17.87 -16.44 -18.01
CA ASP A 125 -18.25 -16.27 -19.40
C ASP A 125 -18.57 -14.78 -19.68
N ALA A 126 -18.95 -14.43 -20.91
CA ALA A 126 -19.21 -13.04 -21.28
C ALA A 126 -20.56 -12.50 -20.80
N LYS A 127 -21.50 -13.34 -20.34
CA LYS A 127 -22.88 -12.90 -20.07
C LYS A 127 -22.96 -11.85 -18.96
N PRO A 128 -22.28 -11.99 -17.80
CA PRO A 128 -22.29 -10.95 -16.77
C PRO A 128 -21.77 -9.61 -17.28
N PHE A 129 -20.69 -9.63 -18.08
CA PHE A 129 -20.11 -8.42 -18.66
C PHE A 129 -21.05 -7.75 -19.67
N ILE A 130 -21.69 -8.54 -20.54
CA ILE A 130 -22.69 -8.04 -21.49
C ILE A 130 -23.91 -7.45 -20.76
N ALA A 131 -24.31 -8.03 -19.63
CA ALA A 131 -25.45 -7.57 -18.85
C ALA A 131 -25.24 -6.18 -18.24
N VAL A 132 -24.00 -5.86 -17.82
CA VAL A 132 -23.65 -4.55 -17.20
C VAL A 132 -23.01 -3.57 -18.19
N MET A 133 -22.92 -3.96 -19.46
CA MET A 133 -22.28 -3.16 -20.51
C MET A 133 -22.90 -1.76 -20.68
N PRO A 134 -24.25 -1.58 -20.66
CA PRO A 134 -24.86 -0.25 -20.71
C PRO A 134 -24.42 0.65 -19.54
N GLU A 135 -24.39 0.11 -18.33
CA GLU A 135 -23.99 0.83 -17.12
C GLU A 135 -22.51 1.20 -17.15
N MET A 136 -21.64 0.31 -17.65
CA MET A 136 -20.22 0.60 -17.86
C MET A 136 -20.02 1.73 -18.88
N LEU A 137 -20.71 1.67 -20.02
CA LEU A 137 -20.66 2.72 -21.05
C LEU A 137 -21.12 4.07 -20.50
N GLN A 138 -22.21 4.09 -19.74
CA GLN A 138 -22.72 5.29 -19.10
C GLN A 138 -21.72 5.84 -18.07
N ALA A 139 -21.14 4.97 -17.24
CA ALA A 139 -20.16 5.36 -16.23
C ALA A 139 -18.92 5.98 -16.88
N LEU A 140 -18.34 5.32 -17.88
CA LEU A 140 -17.17 5.80 -18.60
C LEU A 140 -17.48 7.12 -19.35
N SER A 141 -18.59 7.19 -20.09
CA SER A 141 -18.98 8.43 -20.79
C SER A 141 -19.17 9.58 -19.82
N SER A 142 -19.81 9.34 -18.68
CA SER A 142 -20.00 10.37 -17.65
C SER A 142 -18.69 10.84 -17.03
N SER A 143 -17.72 9.94 -16.80
CA SER A 143 -16.39 10.31 -16.33
C SER A 143 -15.64 11.16 -17.35
N VAL A 144 -15.70 10.79 -18.64
CA VAL A 144 -15.12 11.58 -19.72
C VAL A 144 -15.72 12.98 -19.79
N ASP A 145 -17.05 13.08 -19.76
CA ASP A 145 -17.76 14.36 -19.85
C ASP A 145 -17.48 15.27 -18.64
N SER A 146 -17.21 14.67 -17.47
CA SER A 146 -16.97 15.39 -16.22
C SER A 146 -15.52 15.85 -16.04
N PHE A 147 -14.57 15.18 -16.72
CA PHE A 147 -13.13 15.40 -16.53
C PHE A 147 -12.74 16.87 -16.66
N GLN A 148 -13.12 17.54 -17.75
CA GLN A 148 -12.69 18.92 -17.97
C GLN A 148 -13.24 19.88 -16.90
N GLY A 149 -14.49 19.69 -16.49
CA GLY A 149 -15.09 20.51 -15.43
C GLY A 149 -14.34 20.35 -14.12
N LYS A 150 -13.97 19.12 -13.77
CA LYS A 150 -13.16 18.82 -12.58
C LYS A 150 -11.74 19.37 -12.68
N TYR A 151 -11.13 19.26 -13.85
CA TYR A 151 -9.81 19.84 -14.09
C TYR A 151 -9.82 21.37 -13.93
N ASP A 152 -10.78 22.07 -14.53
CA ASP A 152 -10.90 23.53 -14.43
C ASP A 152 -11.23 24.00 -13.01
N GLU A 153 -12.02 23.21 -12.26
CA GLU A 153 -12.33 23.44 -10.84
C GLU A 153 -11.06 23.32 -9.99
N LEU A 154 -10.35 22.20 -10.12
CA LEU A 154 -9.15 21.90 -9.35
C LEU A 154 -8.00 22.82 -9.73
N LEU A 155 -7.82 23.17 -11.00
CA LEU A 155 -6.74 24.06 -11.44
C LEU A 155 -6.85 25.47 -10.81
N LYS A 156 -8.08 25.93 -10.52
CA LYS A 156 -8.30 27.22 -9.84
C LYS A 156 -8.01 27.14 -8.35
N ALA A 157 -8.26 25.99 -7.74
CA ALA A 157 -7.96 25.70 -6.34
C ALA A 157 -6.50 25.24 -6.13
N TYR A 158 -5.81 24.87 -7.21
CA TYR A 158 -4.44 24.42 -7.22
C TYR A 158 -3.53 25.61 -6.93
N LEU A 159 -3.29 25.80 -5.63
CA LEU A 159 -2.04 26.36 -5.16
C LEU A 159 -1.01 25.26 -5.43
N PRO A 160 0.16 25.55 -6.03
CA PRO A 160 1.28 24.64 -5.92
C PRO A 160 1.59 24.54 -4.42
N GLU A 161 0.98 23.57 -3.76
CA GLU A 161 1.32 23.25 -2.39
C GLU A 161 2.78 22.88 -2.42
N SER A 162 3.53 23.55 -1.53
CA SER A 162 4.88 23.21 -1.14
C SER A 162 5.11 21.72 -1.37
N SER A 163 5.87 21.38 -2.42
CA SER A 163 6.38 20.04 -2.64
C SER A 163 6.79 19.49 -1.29
N ALA A 164 6.21 18.37 -0.87
CA ALA A 164 6.57 17.74 0.39
C ALA A 164 8.11 17.70 0.42
N SER A 165 8.67 18.48 1.32
CA SER A 165 10.11 18.71 1.37
C SER A 165 10.68 17.82 2.44
N VAL A 166 11.74 17.11 2.09
CA VAL A 166 12.51 16.34 3.05
C VAL A 166 13.59 17.21 3.66
N SER A 167 13.74 17.10 4.97
CA SER A 167 14.94 17.57 5.66
C SER A 167 15.51 16.42 6.47
N SER A 168 16.83 16.29 6.48
CA SER A 168 17.50 15.27 7.29
C SER A 168 17.18 15.50 8.76
N ILE A 169 16.80 14.44 9.47
CA ILE A 169 16.57 14.49 10.92
C ILE A 169 17.66 13.74 11.67
N ALA A 170 17.99 14.25 12.86
CA ALA A 170 18.86 13.54 13.79
C ALA A 170 18.07 12.38 14.40
N ASN A 171 18.65 11.18 14.35
CA ASN A 171 18.08 10.01 15.00
C ASN A 171 18.51 9.97 16.48
N ASP A 172 17.69 9.35 17.33
CA ASP A 172 18.10 9.01 18.70
C ASP A 172 19.03 7.80 18.66
N ASP A 173 20.29 7.98 19.04
CA ASP A 173 21.31 6.91 19.05
C ASP A 173 21.00 5.80 20.06
N ASN A 174 19.99 5.97 20.92
CA ASN A 174 19.56 4.97 21.89
C ASN A 174 18.31 4.21 21.48
N THR A 175 17.61 4.63 20.43
CA THR A 175 16.34 4.05 20.02
C THR A 175 16.40 3.61 18.57
N PHE A 176 16.12 2.34 18.28
CA PHE A 176 16.16 1.77 16.93
C PHE A 176 14.80 1.17 16.60
N ILE A 177 14.10 1.77 15.63
CA ILE A 177 12.77 1.34 15.20
C ILE A 177 12.91 0.26 14.14
N TYR A 178 12.19 -0.86 14.32
CA TYR A 178 12.23 -2.05 13.48
C TYR A 178 13.66 -2.37 12.99
N PRO A 179 14.63 -2.63 13.88
CA PRO A 179 16.02 -2.81 13.47
C PRO A 179 16.15 -3.96 12.47
N LYS A 180 17.02 -3.77 11.49
CA LYS A 180 17.36 -4.83 10.53
C LYS A 180 17.94 -6.04 11.26
N PHE A 181 17.60 -7.23 10.77
CA PHE A 181 18.21 -8.48 11.18
C PHE A 181 18.73 -9.26 9.96
N ALA A 182 19.65 -10.19 10.20
CA ALA A 182 20.19 -11.09 9.17
C ALA A 182 19.28 -12.29 8.91
N SER A 183 18.65 -12.84 9.96
CA SER A 183 17.70 -13.94 9.84
C SER A 183 16.70 -13.93 10.99
N ASN A 184 15.47 -14.35 10.71
CA ASN A 184 14.43 -14.54 11.70
C ASN A 184 13.84 -15.95 11.57
N GLY A 185 13.80 -16.67 12.68
CA GLY A 185 13.31 -18.04 12.77
C GLY A 185 11.78 -18.16 12.79
N ASP A 186 11.05 -17.08 13.08
CA ASP A 186 9.58 -17.04 13.01
C ASP A 186 9.12 -15.80 12.23
N SER A 187 8.48 -16.02 11.08
CA SER A 187 8.00 -14.94 10.21
C SER A 187 6.88 -14.09 10.83
N ARG A 188 6.39 -14.45 12.02
CA ARG A 188 5.32 -13.75 12.74
C ARG A 188 5.82 -12.99 13.96
N LEU A 189 7.11 -13.10 14.30
CA LEU A 189 7.72 -12.37 15.40
C LEU A 189 8.57 -11.23 14.87
N PHE A 190 8.40 -10.03 15.42
CA PHE A 190 9.17 -8.86 15.02
C PHE A 190 9.63 -8.08 16.26
N ILE A 191 10.78 -7.42 16.12
CA ILE A 191 11.23 -6.39 17.06
C ILE A 191 10.70 -5.06 16.50
N GLU A 192 9.78 -4.43 17.21
CA GLU A 192 9.24 -3.11 16.83
C GLU A 192 10.23 -2.00 17.19
N LYS A 193 10.92 -2.16 18.32
CA LYS A 193 11.88 -1.17 18.82
C LYS A 193 12.92 -1.80 19.72
N VAL A 194 14.14 -1.30 19.62
CA VAL A 194 15.21 -1.52 20.61
C VAL A 194 15.49 -0.21 21.31
N THR A 195 15.46 -0.23 22.63
CA THR A 195 15.89 0.90 23.46
C THR A 195 17.14 0.51 24.25
N LEU A 196 18.19 1.31 24.13
CA LEU A 196 19.43 1.20 24.89
C LEU A 196 19.41 2.20 26.03
N ASP A 197 19.18 1.74 27.25
CA ASP A 197 19.26 2.58 28.44
C ASP A 197 20.42 2.13 29.36
N PRO A 198 20.86 2.97 30.32
CA PRO A 198 22.00 2.65 31.18
C PRO A 198 21.83 1.38 32.03
N ASN A 199 20.58 0.97 32.29
CA ASN A 199 20.21 -0.16 33.13
C ASN A 199 19.75 -1.38 32.33
N TYR A 200 19.21 -1.19 31.12
CA TYR A 200 18.59 -2.23 30.31
C TYR A 200 18.81 -2.04 28.82
N THR A 201 18.82 -3.18 28.13
CA THR A 201 18.48 -3.27 26.71
C THR A 201 17.05 -3.76 26.64
N ILE A 202 16.16 -2.98 26.04
CA ILE A 202 14.73 -3.27 25.98
C ILE A 202 14.37 -3.60 24.54
N LEU A 203 13.73 -4.75 24.32
CA LEU A 203 13.13 -5.10 23.04
C LEU A 203 11.61 -4.99 23.19
N ASP A 204 11.00 -4.04 22.48
CA ASP A 204 9.55 -4.04 22.24
C ASP A 204 9.28 -4.99 21.08
N MET A 205 8.47 -6.02 21.36
CA MET A 205 8.21 -7.15 20.46
C MET A 205 6.75 -7.18 20.06
N VAL A 206 6.49 -7.63 18.83
CA VAL A 206 5.15 -8.01 18.37
C VAL A 206 5.19 -9.42 17.79
N SER A 207 4.23 -10.25 18.20
CA SER A 207 3.99 -11.56 17.62
C SER A 207 2.59 -11.60 17.00
N TYR A 208 2.45 -12.26 15.84
CA TYR A 208 1.16 -12.49 15.18
C TYR A 208 0.73 -13.95 15.31
N ASN A 209 -0.56 -14.19 15.52
CA ASN A 209 -1.06 -15.54 15.73
C ASN A 209 -1.23 -16.36 14.43
N GLY A 210 -1.05 -15.74 13.27
CA GLY A 210 -1.21 -16.38 11.96
C GLY A 210 -2.61 -16.99 11.72
N ARG A 211 -3.64 -16.56 12.48
CA ARG A 211 -5.00 -17.14 12.50
C ARG A 211 -5.09 -18.60 12.99
N GLU A 212 -3.99 -19.18 13.44
CA GLU A 212 -3.90 -20.60 13.80
C GLU A 212 -3.72 -20.80 15.30
N TYR A 213 -3.01 -19.88 15.96
CA TYR A 213 -2.60 -20.05 17.35
C TYR A 213 -3.51 -19.24 18.28
N GLN A 214 -3.95 -19.89 19.35
CA GLN A 214 -4.67 -19.22 20.43
C GLN A 214 -3.74 -18.46 21.36
N ASN A 215 -2.55 -19.01 21.60
CA ASN A 215 -1.67 -18.55 22.67
C ASN A 215 -0.20 -18.52 22.26
N CYS A 216 0.58 -17.86 23.10
CA CYS A 216 1.98 -17.59 22.93
C CYS A 216 2.69 -17.67 24.29
N THR A 217 3.97 -18.03 24.30
CA THR A 217 4.76 -18.13 25.52
C THR A 217 6.22 -17.81 25.23
N LEU A 218 6.95 -17.41 26.25
CA LEU A 218 8.38 -17.09 26.18
C LEU A 218 9.19 -18.05 27.06
N ASP A 219 10.33 -18.50 26.59
CA ASP A 219 11.31 -19.19 27.41
C ASP A 219 11.94 -18.24 28.44
N ARG A 220 11.88 -18.60 29.73
CA ARG A 220 12.47 -17.81 30.82
C ARG A 220 14.00 -17.69 30.70
N ASN A 221 14.64 -18.60 30.00
CA ASN A 221 16.09 -18.60 29.76
C ASN A 221 16.45 -17.96 28.40
N SER A 222 15.57 -17.12 27.85
CA SER A 222 15.89 -16.30 26.68
C SER A 222 17.05 -15.36 26.98
N TYR A 223 17.83 -15.02 25.96
CA TYR A 223 18.98 -14.13 26.09
C TYR A 223 19.23 -13.33 24.82
N ILE A 224 19.91 -12.21 24.98
CA ILE A 224 20.61 -11.56 23.87
C ILE A 224 22.09 -11.96 23.87
N MET A 225 22.69 -12.02 22.70
CA MET A 225 24.08 -12.45 22.54
C MET A 225 24.88 -11.45 21.72
N VAL A 226 26.04 -11.07 22.25
CA VAL A 226 27.00 -10.18 21.59
C VAL A 226 28.37 -10.84 21.66
N ASN A 227 29.05 -11.00 20.52
CA ASN A 227 30.39 -11.58 20.46
C ASN A 227 30.52 -12.89 21.26
N ARG A 228 29.51 -13.78 21.14
CA ARG A 228 29.38 -15.06 21.87
C ARG A 228 29.18 -14.98 23.38
N LYS A 229 29.03 -13.78 23.95
CA LYS A 229 28.65 -13.57 25.34
C LYS A 229 27.14 -13.44 25.45
N LYS A 230 26.53 -14.22 26.36
CA LYS A 230 25.10 -14.18 26.66
C LYS A 230 24.78 -13.12 27.72
N TYR A 231 23.62 -12.51 27.55
CA TYR A 231 23.00 -11.55 28.43
C TYR A 231 21.57 -12.03 28.68
N GLU A 232 21.37 -12.70 29.80
CA GLU A 232 20.12 -13.39 30.13
C GLU A 232 18.96 -12.41 30.32
N LEU A 233 17.75 -12.85 30.00
CA LEU A 233 16.52 -12.10 30.23
C LEU A 233 16.35 -11.79 31.74
N ILE A 234 16.08 -10.54 32.06
CA ILE A 234 15.82 -10.07 33.42
C ILE A 234 14.33 -10.19 33.75
N LYS A 235 13.48 -9.67 32.86
CA LYS A 235 12.02 -9.72 32.99
C LYS A 235 11.34 -9.57 31.64
N ALA A 236 10.08 -9.96 31.58
CA ALA A 236 9.18 -9.73 30.45
C ALA A 236 7.89 -9.06 30.94
N GLU A 237 7.27 -8.25 30.09
CA GLU A 237 5.99 -7.58 30.33
C GLU A 237 5.05 -7.88 29.16
N GLY A 238 3.78 -8.21 29.43
CA GLY A 238 2.80 -8.52 28.38
C GLY A 238 2.83 -9.96 27.83
N ILE A 239 3.74 -10.81 28.32
CA ILE A 239 3.81 -12.24 27.99
C ILE A 239 4.21 -13.05 29.23
N THR A 240 3.72 -14.29 29.33
CA THR A 240 4.05 -15.23 30.41
C THR A 240 5.14 -16.22 29.99
N TYR A 241 5.83 -16.78 30.98
CA TYR A 241 6.88 -17.77 30.75
C TYR A 241 6.32 -19.18 30.60
N SER A 242 6.95 -19.98 29.73
CA SER A 242 6.69 -21.41 29.62
C SER A 242 6.91 -22.10 30.99
N PRO A 243 6.05 -23.06 31.40
CA PRO A 243 5.01 -23.75 30.62
C PRO A 243 3.64 -23.05 30.59
N THR A 244 3.51 -21.87 31.19
CA THR A 244 2.27 -21.08 31.08
C THR A 244 2.24 -20.30 29.76
N TYR A 245 1.07 -19.80 29.39
CA TYR A 245 0.89 -19.09 28.12
C TYR A 245 0.03 -17.84 28.30
N THR A 246 0.15 -16.93 27.33
CA THR A 246 -0.66 -15.74 27.18
C THR A 246 -1.52 -15.93 25.95
N ASP A 247 -2.84 -15.78 26.08
CA ASP A 247 -3.74 -15.83 24.93
C ASP A 247 -3.57 -14.55 24.09
N TYR A 248 -3.61 -14.69 22.77
CA TYR A 248 -3.68 -13.53 21.89
C TYR A 248 -5.00 -12.77 22.12
N PRO A 249 -4.99 -11.44 22.17
CA PRO A 249 -6.21 -10.65 22.26
C PRO A 249 -7.17 -10.99 21.11
N ASN A 250 -8.45 -11.23 21.42
CA ASN A 250 -9.51 -11.50 20.43
C ASN A 250 -9.22 -12.67 19.45
N TYR A 251 -8.42 -13.66 19.85
CA TYR A 251 -8.06 -14.80 18.98
C TYR A 251 -9.28 -15.57 18.45
N GLN A 252 -10.42 -15.56 19.16
CA GLN A 252 -11.65 -16.23 18.71
C GLN A 252 -12.31 -15.57 17.49
N SER A 253 -11.86 -14.38 17.08
CA SER A 253 -12.46 -13.64 15.94
C SER A 253 -12.23 -14.31 14.58
N GLY A 254 -11.29 -15.24 14.48
CA GLY A 254 -10.85 -15.84 13.22
C GLY A 254 -10.05 -14.90 12.31
N ARG A 255 -9.82 -13.65 12.76
CA ARG A 255 -8.90 -12.69 12.13
C ARG A 255 -7.49 -12.90 12.69
N GLU A 256 -6.51 -12.38 11.96
CA GLU A 256 -5.14 -12.34 12.47
C GLU A 256 -5.05 -11.29 13.59
N VAL A 257 -4.46 -11.68 14.71
CA VAL A 257 -4.33 -10.83 15.90
C VAL A 257 -2.88 -10.77 16.34
N SER A 258 -2.50 -9.68 17.02
CA SER A 258 -1.14 -9.45 17.52
C SER A 258 -1.08 -9.44 19.04
N LEU A 259 0.05 -9.88 19.59
CA LEU A 259 0.40 -9.74 20.99
C LEU A 259 1.68 -8.90 21.08
N HIS A 260 1.60 -7.78 21.79
CA HIS A 260 2.72 -6.88 22.02
C HIS A 260 3.28 -7.12 23.43
N PHE A 261 4.60 -7.23 23.55
CA PHE A 261 5.27 -7.49 24.82
C PHE A 261 6.67 -6.88 24.84
N LYS A 262 7.25 -6.73 26.05
CA LYS A 262 8.58 -6.17 26.23
C LYS A 262 9.51 -7.15 26.90
N LEU A 263 10.75 -7.22 26.42
CA LEU A 263 11.81 -8.04 26.96
C LEU A 263 12.92 -7.15 27.49
N TYR A 264 13.34 -7.37 28.73
CA TYR A 264 14.37 -6.57 29.39
C TYR A 264 15.61 -7.42 29.60
N PHE A 265 16.74 -6.96 29.07
CA PHE A 265 18.05 -7.58 29.21
C PHE A 265 19.02 -6.61 29.89
N PRO A 266 20.18 -7.07 30.40
CA PRO A 266 21.22 -6.19 30.87
C PRO A 266 21.68 -5.20 29.77
N PRO A 267 22.30 -4.07 30.15
CA PRO A 267 22.77 -3.10 29.17
C PRO A 267 23.88 -3.73 28.32
N LEU A 268 23.79 -3.49 27.00
CA LEU A 268 24.82 -3.94 26.07
C LEU A 268 26.12 -3.16 26.27
N PRO A 269 27.29 -3.76 25.97
CA PRO A 269 28.56 -3.03 25.98
C PRO A 269 28.49 -1.80 25.06
N LYS A 270 29.13 -0.71 25.49
CA LYS A 270 29.24 0.50 24.66
C LYS A 270 29.89 0.17 23.31
N GLY A 271 29.32 0.68 22.23
CA GLY A 271 29.79 0.43 20.87
C GLY A 271 29.34 -0.92 20.29
N THR A 272 28.42 -1.63 20.95
CA THR A 272 27.76 -2.79 20.34
C THR A 272 27.02 -2.33 19.09
N TYR A 273 27.38 -2.92 17.95
CA TYR A 273 26.78 -2.62 16.65
C TYR A 273 25.69 -3.62 16.27
N ALA A 274 25.81 -4.87 16.71
CA ALA A 274 24.83 -5.90 16.44
C ALA A 274 24.77 -6.95 17.56
N PHE A 275 23.62 -7.61 17.67
CA PHE A 275 23.37 -8.68 18.63
C PHE A 275 22.37 -9.70 18.07
N ASP A 276 22.26 -10.85 18.72
CA ASP A 276 21.22 -11.85 18.44
C ASP A 276 20.24 -11.88 19.62
N PHE A 277 18.97 -12.15 19.36
CA PHE A 277 17.98 -12.59 20.35
C PHE A 277 17.68 -14.07 20.13
N MET A 278 17.70 -14.87 21.20
CA MET A 278 17.42 -16.30 21.11
C MET A 278 16.76 -16.83 22.39
N GLU A 279 15.81 -17.75 22.22
CA GLU A 279 15.35 -18.65 23.29
C GLU A 279 16.36 -19.79 23.51
N SER A 280 16.28 -20.47 24.66
CA SER A 280 17.26 -21.52 25.00
C SER A 280 17.00 -22.84 24.29
N SER A 281 15.76 -23.08 23.84
CA SER A 281 15.41 -24.24 23.03
C SER A 281 15.90 -24.07 21.58
N ASN A 282 16.34 -25.17 20.96
CA ASN A 282 16.81 -25.15 19.57
C ASN A 282 15.70 -24.78 18.58
N ASP A 283 14.44 -25.05 18.94
CA ASP A 283 13.24 -24.77 18.15
C ASP A 283 12.50 -23.48 18.60
N GLY A 284 13.06 -22.76 19.58
CA GLY A 284 12.48 -21.52 20.09
C GLY A 284 12.77 -20.32 19.19
N TRP A 285 12.25 -19.16 19.58
CA TRP A 285 12.41 -17.94 18.78
C TRP A 285 13.87 -17.52 18.65
N GLN A 286 14.26 -17.12 17.43
CA GLN A 286 15.62 -16.68 17.13
C GLN A 286 15.57 -15.54 16.10
N ILE A 287 16.12 -14.38 16.46
CA ILE A 287 16.35 -13.26 15.55
C ILE A 287 17.84 -12.93 15.61
N LYS A 288 18.55 -13.17 14.52
CA LYS A 288 20.02 -13.07 14.48
C LYS A 288 20.49 -11.88 13.64
N GLY A 289 21.61 -11.30 14.04
CA GLY A 289 22.24 -10.18 13.38
C GLY A 289 21.41 -8.91 13.43
N ILE A 290 20.75 -8.64 14.56
CA ILE A 290 19.99 -7.41 14.81
C ILE A 290 20.99 -6.25 14.84
N VAL A 291 20.83 -5.29 13.94
CA VAL A 291 21.77 -4.17 13.75
C VAL A 291 21.25 -2.92 14.45
N LEU A 292 22.11 -2.31 15.28
CA LEU A 292 21.88 -1.05 15.99
C LEU A 292 22.39 0.11 15.13
N GLN A 293 21.76 0.31 13.98
CA GLN A 293 22.11 1.38 13.06
C GLN A 293 20.87 1.94 12.38
N HIS A 294 20.84 3.26 12.24
CA HIS A 294 19.82 3.98 11.48
C HIS A 294 20.11 3.99 9.98
N GLY A 295 19.05 4.01 9.18
CA GLY A 295 19.08 4.35 7.77
C GLY A 295 19.16 5.86 7.52
N GLU A 296 18.94 6.24 6.27
CA GLU A 296 18.79 7.65 5.92
C GLU A 296 17.39 8.13 6.32
N SER A 297 17.32 9.01 7.33
CA SER A 297 16.07 9.51 7.89
C SER A 297 15.76 10.92 7.41
N TYR A 298 14.50 11.12 6.99
CA TYR A 298 14.00 12.37 6.46
C TYR A 298 12.70 12.73 7.18
N ALA A 299 12.56 13.97 7.66
CA ALA A 299 11.26 14.52 8.03
C ALA A 299 10.43 14.73 6.76
N ILE A 300 9.14 14.42 6.86
CA ILE A 300 8.15 14.69 5.83
C ILE A 300 7.24 15.79 6.35
N ASN A 301 7.09 16.85 5.57
CA ASN A 301 6.03 17.83 5.77
C ASN A 301 4.91 17.54 4.78
N SER A 302 3.88 16.81 5.23
CA SER A 302 2.71 16.46 4.42
C SER A 302 1.44 17.13 4.95
N PRO A 303 0.44 17.36 4.08
CA PRO A 303 -0.90 17.69 4.54
C PRO A 303 -1.42 16.62 5.52
N GLN A 304 -2.23 17.08 6.47
CA GLN A 304 -2.94 16.22 7.40
C GLN A 304 -4.19 15.65 6.75
N ILE A 305 -4.39 14.34 6.85
CA ILE A 305 -5.64 13.69 6.43
C ILE A 305 -6.63 13.77 7.59
N GLU A 306 -7.83 14.30 7.32
CA GLU A 306 -8.94 14.31 8.26
C GLU A 306 -10.00 13.27 7.88
N THR A 307 -10.32 12.40 8.84
CA THR A 307 -11.45 11.46 8.75
C THR A 307 -12.53 11.87 9.74
N THR A 308 -13.66 11.15 9.75
CA THR A 308 -14.71 11.35 10.77
C THR A 308 -14.17 11.24 12.21
N TYR A 309 -13.19 10.36 12.44
CA TYR A 309 -12.77 9.97 13.80
C TYR A 309 -11.36 10.42 14.17
N HIS A 310 -10.50 10.65 13.19
CA HIS A 310 -9.06 10.86 13.42
C HIS A 310 -8.51 11.93 12.51
N PHE A 311 -7.40 12.48 12.94
CA PHE A 311 -6.45 13.18 12.09
C PHE A 311 -5.20 12.33 11.91
N TRP A 312 -4.67 12.27 10.71
CA TRP A 312 -3.49 11.49 10.40
C TRP A 312 -2.43 12.32 9.68
N GLU A 313 -1.18 12.09 10.01
CA GLU A 313 -0.03 12.79 9.44
C GLU A 313 1.08 11.77 9.14
N CYS A 314 1.77 11.90 8.01
CA CYS A 314 3.02 11.18 7.74
C CYS A 314 4.19 12.16 7.94
N THR A 315 5.00 11.89 8.95
CA THR A 315 5.95 12.88 9.48
C THR A 315 7.41 12.53 9.24
N GLY A 316 7.70 11.29 8.83
CA GLY A 316 9.05 10.90 8.49
C GLY A 316 9.13 9.62 7.68
N ILE A 317 10.27 9.45 7.02
CA ILE A 317 10.66 8.25 6.30
C ILE A 317 12.10 7.91 6.63
N GLU A 318 12.38 6.63 6.84
CA GLU A 318 13.73 6.10 7.00
C GLU A 318 13.99 5.03 5.93
N LEU A 319 15.02 5.28 5.11
CA LEU A 319 15.48 4.35 4.09
C LEU A 319 16.57 3.46 4.65
N GLN A 320 16.20 2.23 5.02
CA GLN A 320 17.14 1.22 5.48
C GLN A 320 17.53 0.25 4.37
N ASN A 321 18.70 -0.37 4.48
CA ASN A 321 19.10 -1.42 3.55
C ASN A 321 18.28 -2.69 3.79
N GLY A 322 17.18 -2.87 3.05
CA GLY A 322 16.30 -4.05 3.14
C GLY A 322 14.84 -3.73 3.46
N GLN A 323 14.55 -2.50 3.91
CA GLN A 323 13.20 -2.05 4.22
C GLN A 323 13.07 -0.53 4.18
N THR A 324 11.85 -0.02 4.26
CA THR A 324 11.55 1.40 4.37
C THR A 324 10.57 1.59 5.51
N ILE A 325 10.85 2.52 6.40
CA ILE A 325 10.00 2.78 7.58
C ILE A 325 9.34 4.13 7.41
N LEU A 326 8.03 4.20 7.56
CA LEU A 326 7.30 5.45 7.68
C LEU A 326 6.99 5.74 9.14
N THR A 327 7.18 6.97 9.57
CA THR A 327 6.71 7.49 10.85
C THR A 327 5.41 8.25 10.61
N LYS A 328 4.36 7.86 11.32
CA LYS A 328 3.04 8.47 11.23
C LYS A 328 2.53 8.88 12.60
N ILE A 329 1.65 9.87 12.61
CA ILE A 329 0.95 10.35 13.79
C ILE A 329 -0.55 10.20 13.55
N CYS A 330 -1.25 9.62 14.52
CA CYS A 330 -2.70 9.63 14.59
C CYS A 330 -3.15 10.46 15.79
N ARG A 331 -4.05 11.40 15.59
CA ARG A 331 -4.70 12.17 16.66
C ARG A 331 -6.19 11.82 16.68
N PRO A 332 -6.65 11.00 17.65
CA PRO A 332 -8.07 10.68 17.79
C PRO A 332 -8.87 11.91 18.22
N LYS A 333 -10.07 12.07 17.65
CA LYS A 333 -10.98 13.19 17.97
C LYS A 333 -11.75 12.97 19.27
N SER A 334 -11.80 11.74 19.77
CA SER A 334 -12.41 11.36 21.04
C SER A 334 -11.74 10.12 21.63
N ASN A 335 -11.93 9.89 22.93
CA ASN A 335 -11.49 8.67 23.60
C ASN A 335 -12.21 7.42 23.06
N GLY A 336 -11.56 6.26 23.11
CA GLY A 336 -12.15 4.94 22.82
C GLY A 336 -12.21 4.62 21.33
N LEU A 337 -11.47 5.35 20.50
CA LEU A 337 -11.43 5.11 19.06
C LEU A 337 -10.39 4.05 18.72
N TYR A 338 -10.75 3.20 17.76
CA TYR A 338 -9.87 2.18 17.21
C TYR A 338 -8.98 2.76 16.11
N MET A 339 -7.71 2.35 16.11
CA MET A 339 -6.74 2.66 15.08
C MET A 339 -6.07 1.37 14.63
N HIS A 340 -5.85 1.24 13.33
CA HIS A 340 -5.08 0.17 12.71
C HIS A 340 -4.60 0.66 11.34
N SER A 341 -3.54 0.05 10.82
CA SER A 341 -3.17 0.20 9.41
C SER A 341 -3.95 -0.78 8.54
N SER A 342 -4.12 -0.46 7.26
CA SER A 342 -4.70 -1.35 6.25
C SER A 342 -3.62 -2.10 5.47
N HIS A 343 -3.89 -3.36 5.13
CA HIS A 343 -3.02 -4.14 4.23
C HIS A 343 -2.97 -3.57 2.81
N ASP A 344 -3.92 -2.72 2.44
CA ASP A 344 -3.97 -2.05 1.14
C ASP A 344 -3.13 -0.77 1.08
N GLU A 345 -2.43 -0.41 2.17
CA GLU A 345 -1.50 0.72 2.18
C GLU A 345 -0.23 0.40 1.39
N PHE A 346 0.27 1.38 0.63
CA PHE A 346 1.47 1.20 -0.20
C PHE A 346 2.23 2.50 -0.39
N ILE A 347 3.53 2.34 -0.64
CA ILE A 347 4.37 3.36 -1.28
C ILE A 347 4.36 3.09 -2.78
N GLU A 348 4.21 4.14 -3.58
CA GLU A 348 4.27 4.06 -5.04
C GLU A 348 5.50 4.78 -5.56
N ASP A 349 6.23 4.15 -6.47
CA ASP A 349 7.21 4.86 -7.30
C ASP A 349 6.46 5.78 -8.27
N ALA A 350 6.57 7.09 -8.05
CA ALA A 350 5.83 8.10 -8.80
C ALA A 350 6.22 8.16 -10.29
N GLU A 351 7.39 7.62 -10.66
CA GLU A 351 7.87 7.59 -12.05
C GLU A 351 7.48 6.33 -12.81
N THR A 352 7.11 5.24 -12.12
CA THR A 352 6.80 3.96 -12.78
C THR A 352 5.42 3.40 -12.42
N GLY A 353 4.78 3.94 -11.38
CA GLY A 353 3.53 3.43 -10.82
C GLY A 353 3.69 2.11 -10.05
N ARG A 354 4.93 1.65 -9.82
CA ARG A 354 5.18 0.40 -9.08
C ARG A 354 4.84 0.57 -7.61
N LYS A 355 4.06 -0.37 -7.07
CA LYS A 355 3.59 -0.36 -5.68
C LYS A 355 4.42 -1.26 -4.77
N TYR A 356 4.64 -0.79 -3.55
CA TYR A 356 5.34 -1.46 -2.45
C TYR A 356 4.40 -1.48 -1.25
N TYR A 357 3.76 -2.63 -1.02
CA TYR A 357 2.71 -2.77 -0.02
C TYR A 357 3.27 -2.88 1.40
N LEU A 358 2.48 -2.40 2.37
CA LEU A 358 2.76 -2.47 3.80
C LEU A 358 3.03 -3.93 4.22
N ILE A 359 4.14 -4.16 4.93
CA ILE A 359 4.51 -5.46 5.50
C ILE A 359 4.05 -5.56 6.95
N ASN A 360 4.23 -4.49 7.73
CA ASN A 360 3.98 -4.51 9.17
C ASN A 360 3.65 -3.10 9.70
N SER A 361 2.90 -3.01 10.80
CA SER A 361 2.53 -1.76 11.47
C SER A 361 2.52 -1.92 12.99
N SER A 362 3.07 -0.94 13.70
CA SER A 362 3.16 -0.97 15.16
C SER A 362 1.83 -0.72 15.88
N ILE A 363 0.80 -0.26 15.17
CA ILE A 363 -0.58 -0.15 15.67
C ILE A 363 -1.43 -1.36 15.26
N GLY A 364 -0.82 -2.37 14.65
CA GLY A 364 -1.48 -3.56 14.15
C GLY A 364 -2.37 -3.31 12.92
N PHE A 365 -3.13 -4.34 12.56
CA PHE A 365 -4.07 -4.36 11.45
C PHE A 365 -5.51 -4.53 11.97
N GLU A 366 -6.50 -4.53 11.07
CA GLU A 366 -7.94 -4.62 11.41
C GLU A 366 -8.33 -5.69 12.44
N GLY A 367 -7.61 -6.82 12.51
CA GLY A 367 -7.89 -7.87 13.49
C GLY A 367 -7.39 -7.55 14.90
N SER A 368 -6.39 -6.67 15.03
CA SER A 368 -5.76 -6.26 16.29
C SER A 368 -5.67 -4.74 16.40
N PRO A 369 -6.80 -4.01 16.39
CA PRO A 369 -6.75 -2.56 16.43
C PRO A 369 -6.26 -2.07 17.79
N GLN A 370 -5.39 -1.07 17.78
CA GLN A 370 -5.07 -0.31 18.99
C GLN A 370 -6.27 0.56 19.38
N THR A 371 -6.59 0.59 20.67
CA THR A 371 -7.64 1.47 21.22
C THR A 371 -7.00 2.67 21.89
N THR A 372 -7.47 3.86 21.54
CA THR A 372 -7.04 5.12 22.15
C THR A 372 -7.74 5.34 23.49
N HIS A 373 -7.03 5.84 24.49
CA HIS A 373 -7.57 6.09 25.83
C HIS A 373 -7.74 7.59 26.14
N ASP A 374 -7.34 8.46 25.21
CA ASP A 374 -7.42 9.90 25.28
C ASP A 374 -7.39 10.52 23.85
N THR A 375 -7.23 11.84 23.75
CA THR A 375 -7.11 12.57 22.48
C THR A 375 -5.67 12.97 22.15
N LEU A 376 -4.68 12.38 22.83
CA LEU A 376 -3.27 12.70 22.61
C LEU A 376 -2.80 12.07 21.29
N PRO A 377 -1.83 12.72 20.61
CA PRO A 377 -1.23 12.15 19.41
C PRO A 377 -0.52 10.83 19.73
N VAL A 378 -0.78 9.82 18.92
CA VAL A 378 -0.12 8.51 18.94
C VAL A 378 0.84 8.46 17.75
N THR A 379 2.13 8.36 18.03
CA THR A 379 3.15 8.09 17.00
C THR A 379 3.23 6.59 16.77
N PHE A 380 3.25 6.18 15.50
CA PHE A 380 3.39 4.79 15.11
C PHE A 380 4.23 4.65 13.85
N TYR A 381 4.62 3.42 13.56
CA TYR A 381 5.55 3.11 12.50
C TYR A 381 5.00 2.03 11.59
N GLU A 382 5.31 2.16 10.31
CA GLU A 382 4.92 1.22 9.28
C GLU A 382 6.14 0.78 8.48
N VAL A 383 6.22 -0.51 8.18
CA VAL A 383 7.36 -1.14 7.51
C VAL A 383 6.96 -1.59 6.12
N TYR A 384 7.69 -1.12 5.13
CA TYR A 384 7.53 -1.41 3.71
C TYR A 384 8.79 -2.12 3.17
N PRO A 385 8.70 -2.80 2.01
CA PRO A 385 9.87 -3.34 1.33
C PRO A 385 10.91 -2.26 1.03
N ALA A 386 12.17 -2.65 0.85
CA ALA A 386 13.21 -1.72 0.41
C ALA A 386 12.83 -1.07 -0.93
N LEU A 387 12.91 0.27 -0.97
CA LEU A 387 12.84 1.01 -2.21
C LEU A 387 14.16 0.88 -2.99
N PRO A 388 14.16 0.33 -4.23
CA PRO A 388 15.36 0.22 -5.05
C PRO A 388 16.05 1.57 -5.21
N PRO A 389 17.39 1.63 -5.36
CA PRO A 389 18.13 2.88 -5.55
C PRO A 389 17.66 3.73 -6.75
N SER A 390 16.98 3.12 -7.73
CA SER A 390 16.39 3.81 -8.87
C SER A 390 15.17 4.66 -8.52
N VAL A 391 14.49 4.38 -7.40
CA VAL A 391 13.33 5.15 -6.95
C VAL A 391 13.80 6.45 -6.31
N LYS A 392 13.38 7.57 -6.91
CA LYS A 392 13.77 8.92 -6.49
C LYS A 392 12.61 9.76 -5.99
N LYS A 393 11.41 9.49 -6.51
CA LYS A 393 10.19 10.20 -6.19
C LYS A 393 9.08 9.21 -5.83
N ILE A 394 8.39 9.42 -4.72
CA ILE A 394 7.37 8.48 -4.23
C ILE A 394 6.04 9.16 -3.89
N ASN A 395 4.96 8.39 -3.97
CA ASN A 395 3.67 8.69 -3.36
C ASN A 395 3.45 7.75 -2.16
N ILE A 396 2.76 8.22 -1.13
CA ILE A 396 2.42 7.43 0.08
C ILE A 396 0.90 7.37 0.19
N HIS A 397 0.34 6.16 0.25
CA HIS A 397 -1.10 5.92 0.23
C HIS A 397 -1.61 5.26 1.50
N SER A 398 -2.77 5.72 1.98
CA SER A 398 -3.59 5.12 3.04
C SER A 398 -4.66 4.17 2.47
N GLY A 399 -4.31 3.39 1.44
CA GLY A 399 -5.27 2.57 0.68
C GLY A 399 -6.19 3.40 -0.23
N SER A 400 -7.09 4.20 0.34
CA SER A 400 -8.09 4.99 -0.41
C SER A 400 -7.74 6.48 -0.60
N GLN A 401 -6.72 6.99 0.09
CA GLN A 401 -6.34 8.41 0.11
C GLN A 401 -4.82 8.58 0.03
N TYR A 402 -4.35 9.68 -0.55
CA TYR A 402 -2.93 10.05 -0.56
C TYR A 402 -2.56 10.77 0.75
N PHE A 403 -1.49 10.34 1.40
CA PHE A 403 -0.81 11.10 2.46
C PHE A 403 0.21 12.07 1.88
N VAL A 404 0.96 11.60 0.88
CA VAL A 404 2.05 12.37 0.27
C VAL A 404 2.07 12.10 -1.22
N GLU A 405 2.11 13.15 -2.02
CA GLU A 405 2.32 13.06 -3.46
C GLU A 405 3.68 13.63 -3.83
N GLY A 406 4.42 12.89 -4.65
CA GLY A 406 5.63 13.35 -5.29
C GLY A 406 6.80 13.70 -4.36
N LEU A 407 6.96 12.98 -3.25
CA LEU A 407 8.07 13.17 -2.31
C LEU A 407 9.40 12.80 -2.97
N GLN A 408 10.32 13.76 -3.09
CA GLN A 408 11.69 13.48 -3.53
C GLN A 408 12.49 12.88 -2.38
N ILE A 409 12.99 11.66 -2.54
CA ILE A 409 13.77 10.93 -1.53
C ILE A 409 15.23 10.70 -1.93
N ARG A 410 15.59 10.95 -3.21
CA ARG A 410 16.96 10.84 -3.75
C ARG A 410 17.22 11.77 -4.92
#